data_AF-A0A1S2PR48-F1
#
_entry.id   AF-A0A1S2PR48-F1
#
_cell.length_a   1.000
_cell.length_b   1.000
_cell.length_c   1.000
_cell.angle_alpha   90.00
_cell.angle_beta   90.00
_cell.angle_gamma   90.00
#
_symmetry.space_group_name_H-M   'P 1'
#
loop_
_entity.id
_entity.type
_entity.pdbx_description
1 polymer ?
#
loop_
_entity_poly.entity_id
_entity_poly.type
_entity_poly.pdbx_seq_one_letter_code
_entity_poly.pdbx_strand_id
1 'polypeptide(L)'
;MTPSIATSAALDSQNEALLTRAAELEALWYTGPRMWHGSSGEPVTGLQAATHLETALGVLDREGWEPGAFGLWEVLAGPVDLTGVSVSVLELVICAHTGASAAEPRLWDKVPGRTVDQVRALLLAGAAYARRYGPTDAARH
;
A
#
# COMPACT_ATOMS: atom_id res chain seq x y z
N MET A 1 25.23 -11.11 -23.53
CA MET A 1 24.97 -11.01 -22.08
C MET A 1 23.45 -10.92 -21.90
N THR A 2 22.79 -12.04 -21.62
CA THR A 2 21.35 -12.07 -21.29
C THR A 2 21.22 -12.04 -19.77
N PRO A 3 20.78 -10.93 -19.15
CA PRO A 3 20.43 -10.99 -17.74
C PRO A 3 19.05 -11.67 -17.59
N SER A 4 18.94 -12.53 -16.57
CA SER A 4 17.99 -12.31 -15.48
C SER A 4 16.49 -12.63 -15.67
N ILE A 5 16.09 -13.64 -16.46
CA ILE A 5 14.71 -14.17 -16.37
C ILE A 5 14.47 -14.89 -15.02
N ALA A 6 15.45 -15.65 -14.53
CA ALA A 6 15.34 -16.38 -13.26
C ALA A 6 15.19 -15.45 -12.04
N THR A 7 15.91 -14.33 -12.03
CA THR A 7 15.77 -13.31 -10.97
C THR A 7 14.43 -12.59 -11.03
N SER A 8 13.92 -12.30 -12.25
CA SER A 8 12.59 -11.70 -12.42
C SER A 8 11.51 -12.62 -11.86
N ALA A 9 11.49 -13.89 -12.25
CA ALA A 9 10.50 -14.85 -11.78
C ALA A 9 10.54 -15.05 -10.25
N ALA A 10 11.74 -15.02 -9.64
CA ALA A 10 11.89 -15.09 -8.19
C ALA A 10 11.36 -13.84 -7.47
N LEU A 11 11.58 -12.65 -8.04
CA LEU A 11 11.03 -11.39 -7.53
C LEU A 11 9.51 -11.37 -7.65
N ASP A 12 8.97 -11.81 -8.79
CA ASP A 12 7.53 -11.91 -9.01
C ASP A 12 6.89 -12.86 -8.00
N SER A 13 7.53 -14.02 -7.75
CA SER A 13 7.06 -14.97 -6.74
C SER A 13 7.10 -14.41 -5.31
N GLN A 14 8.14 -13.64 -4.97
CA GLN A 14 8.24 -12.96 -3.67
C GLN A 14 7.17 -11.87 -3.53
N ASN A 15 6.91 -11.11 -4.58
CA ASN A 15 5.85 -10.11 -4.61
C ASN A 15 4.48 -10.77 -4.42
N GLU A 16 4.18 -11.85 -5.16
CA GLU A 16 2.93 -12.60 -5.00
C GLU A 16 2.77 -13.16 -3.58
N ALA A 17 3.84 -13.68 -2.98
CA ALA A 17 3.82 -14.15 -1.60
C ALA A 17 3.52 -13.01 -0.60
N LEU A 18 4.12 -11.84 -0.80
CA LEU A 18 3.85 -10.65 0.01
C LEU A 18 2.38 -10.22 -0.10
N LEU A 19 1.85 -10.13 -1.32
CA LEU A 19 0.47 -9.70 -1.56
C LEU A 19 -0.54 -10.71 -1.00
N THR A 20 -0.27 -12.01 -1.17
CA THR A 20 -1.09 -13.09 -0.60
C THR A 20 -1.11 -13.00 0.92
N ARG A 21 0.05 -12.77 1.55
CA ARG A 21 0.13 -12.63 3.01
C ARG A 21 -0.62 -11.39 3.51
N ALA A 22 -0.58 -10.28 2.78
CA ALA A 22 -1.37 -9.10 3.11
C ALA A 22 -2.88 -9.37 3.02
N ALA A 23 -3.33 -10.17 2.04
CA ALA A 23 -4.74 -10.57 1.90
C ALA A 23 -5.20 -11.48 3.04
N GLU A 24 -4.33 -12.38 3.51
CA GLU A 24 -4.60 -13.18 4.71
C GLU A 24 -4.78 -12.30 5.95
N LEU A 25 -3.95 -11.25 6.11
CA LEU A 25 -4.09 -10.30 7.20
C LEU A 25 -5.40 -9.49 7.10
N GLU A 26 -5.80 -9.06 5.90
CA GLU A 26 -7.10 -8.39 5.70
C GLU A 26 -8.25 -9.27 6.20
N ALA A 27 -8.28 -10.53 5.76
CA ALA A 27 -9.32 -11.49 6.14
C ALA A 27 -9.35 -11.79 7.65
N LEU A 28 -8.20 -11.71 8.33
CA LEU A 28 -8.09 -11.90 9.76
C LEU A 28 -8.54 -10.66 10.56
N TRP A 29 -8.21 -9.47 10.08
CA TRP A 29 -8.45 -8.22 10.82
C TRP A 29 -9.82 -7.62 10.57
N TYR A 30 -10.38 -7.83 9.37
CA TYR A 30 -11.62 -7.23 8.95
C TYR A 30 -12.69 -8.29 8.67
N THR A 31 -13.83 -8.17 9.35
CA THR A 31 -15.01 -8.97 9.03
C THR A 31 -15.77 -8.30 7.89
N GLY A 32 -15.71 -8.88 6.68
CA GLY A 32 -16.36 -8.35 5.48
C GLY A 32 -15.63 -7.14 4.85
N PRO A 33 -16.24 -6.41 3.89
CA PRO A 33 -15.59 -5.34 3.12
C PRO A 33 -15.38 -4.05 3.93
N ARG A 34 -15.34 -4.12 5.26
CA ARG A 34 -15.25 -2.97 6.17
C ARG A 34 -14.00 -2.13 5.90
N MET A 35 -12.89 -2.78 5.51
CA MET A 35 -11.65 -2.10 5.16
C MET A 35 -11.81 -1.13 3.96
N TRP A 36 -12.71 -1.46 3.03
CA TRP A 36 -12.89 -0.74 1.76
C TRP A 36 -13.94 0.37 1.83
N HIS A 37 -14.24 0.85 3.03
CA HIS A 37 -15.07 2.02 3.25
C HIS A 37 -14.23 3.09 3.93
N GLY A 38 -14.32 4.32 3.41
CA GLY A 38 -13.68 5.46 4.05
C GLY A 38 -14.28 5.79 5.41
N SER A 39 -13.65 6.72 6.12
CA SER A 39 -14.14 7.20 7.42
C SER A 39 -15.55 7.82 7.34
N SER A 40 -15.97 8.31 6.17
CA SER A 40 -17.33 8.80 5.92
C SER A 40 -18.36 7.68 5.70
N GLY A 41 -17.92 6.46 5.46
CA GLY A 41 -18.75 5.33 5.01
C GLY A 41 -18.88 5.21 3.49
N GLU A 42 -18.28 6.12 2.71
CA GLU A 42 -18.26 6.00 1.24
C GLU A 42 -17.38 4.80 0.82
N PRO A 43 -17.85 3.97 -0.13
CA PRO A 43 -17.09 2.84 -0.63
C PRO A 43 -15.90 3.31 -1.48
N VAL A 44 -14.76 2.64 -1.31
CA VAL A 44 -13.53 2.86 -2.08
C VAL A 44 -13.18 1.57 -2.82
N THR A 45 -13.09 1.66 -4.14
CA THR A 45 -12.66 0.54 -4.98
C THR A 45 -11.15 0.29 -4.88
N GLY A 46 -10.76 -0.95 -5.19
CA GLY A 46 -9.35 -1.31 -5.34
C GLY A 46 -8.63 -0.44 -6.37
N LEU A 47 -9.31 -0.10 -7.48
CA LEU A 47 -8.76 0.76 -8.52
C LEU A 47 -8.55 2.20 -8.04
N GLN A 48 -9.48 2.78 -7.28
CA GLN A 48 -9.33 4.12 -6.70
C GLN A 48 -8.13 4.16 -5.75
N ALA A 49 -8.05 3.22 -4.81
CA ALA A 49 -6.96 3.14 -3.85
C ALA A 49 -5.60 2.93 -4.54
N ALA A 50 -5.54 2.07 -5.56
CA ALA A 50 -4.33 1.86 -6.35
C ALA A 50 -3.88 3.12 -7.08
N THR A 51 -4.82 3.82 -7.74
CA THR A 51 -4.54 5.07 -8.45
C THR A 51 -4.04 6.15 -7.49
N HIS A 52 -4.58 6.21 -6.27
CA HIS A 52 -4.12 7.13 -5.23
C HIS A 52 -2.67 6.86 -4.82
N LEU A 53 -2.34 5.59 -4.58
CA LEU A 53 -0.98 5.17 -4.19
C LEU A 53 0.05 5.42 -5.30
N GLU A 54 -0.35 5.28 -6.57
CA GLU A 54 0.51 5.64 -7.70
C GLU A 54 0.66 7.14 -7.89
N THR A 55 -0.40 7.91 -7.62
CA THR A 55 -0.31 9.36 -7.59
C THR A 55 0.66 9.81 -6.50
N ALA A 56 0.58 9.19 -5.31
CA ALA A 56 1.51 9.43 -4.22
C ALA A 56 2.96 9.09 -4.61
N LEU A 57 3.18 7.99 -5.34
CA LEU A 57 4.49 7.67 -5.90
C LEU A 57 4.97 8.77 -6.86
N GLY A 58 4.12 9.27 -7.76
CA GLY A 58 4.45 10.37 -8.65
C GLY A 58 4.81 11.67 -7.91
N VAL A 59 4.12 11.95 -6.79
CA VAL A 59 4.46 13.10 -5.92
C VAL A 59 5.82 12.90 -5.26
N LEU A 60 6.08 11.71 -4.70
CA LEU A 60 7.38 11.36 -4.10
C LEU A 60 8.53 11.49 -5.11
N ASP A 61 8.30 11.08 -6.35
CA ASP A 61 9.30 11.13 -7.42
C ASP A 61 9.64 12.56 -7.84
N ARG A 62 8.64 13.45 -7.81
CA ARG A 62 8.78 14.86 -8.21
C ARG A 62 9.36 15.72 -7.09
N GLU A 63 8.87 15.57 -5.87
CA GLU A 63 9.22 16.43 -4.73
C GLU A 63 10.42 15.88 -3.93
N GLY A 64 10.78 14.61 -4.15
CA GLY A 64 11.79 13.91 -3.36
C GLY A 64 11.24 13.35 -2.05
N TRP A 65 12.14 12.81 -1.24
CA TRP A 65 11.81 12.24 0.07
C TRP A 65 12.76 12.78 1.13
N GLU A 66 12.19 13.26 2.23
CA GLU A 66 12.94 13.77 3.38
C GLU A 66 12.33 13.20 4.67
N PRO A 67 12.95 12.19 5.30
CA PRO A 67 12.38 11.55 6.48
C PRO A 67 12.08 12.57 7.59
N GLY A 68 10.83 12.60 8.04
CA GLY A 68 10.36 13.52 9.08
C GLY A 68 9.99 14.92 8.61
N ALA A 69 10.29 15.31 7.37
CA ALA A 69 9.92 16.60 6.78
C ALA A 69 8.95 16.44 5.59
N PHE A 70 9.17 15.44 4.73
CA PHE A 70 8.33 15.11 3.59
C PHE A 70 8.38 13.60 3.30
N GLY A 71 7.24 12.92 3.52
CA GLY A 71 7.15 11.47 3.38
C GLY A 71 5.71 10.99 3.16
N LEU A 72 5.37 9.84 3.72
CA LEU A 72 4.07 9.18 3.50
C LEU A 72 2.89 10.04 3.92
N TRP A 73 3.06 10.91 4.92
CA TRP A 73 2.00 11.83 5.33
C TRP A 73 1.64 12.81 4.21
N GLU A 74 2.65 13.43 3.60
CA GLU A 74 2.49 14.47 2.57
C GLU A 74 2.07 13.85 1.24
N VAL A 75 2.70 12.76 0.81
CA VAL A 75 2.42 12.18 -0.52
C VAL A 75 1.06 11.49 -0.60
N LEU A 76 0.52 11.01 0.53
CA LEU A 76 -0.81 10.40 0.57
C LEU A 76 -1.93 11.43 0.77
N ALA A 77 -1.61 12.72 0.93
CA ALA A 77 -2.62 13.74 1.13
C ALA A 77 -3.62 13.78 -0.05
N GLY A 78 -4.90 13.77 0.27
CA GLY A 78 -5.97 13.71 -0.70
C GLY A 78 -7.34 13.62 -0.03
N PRO A 79 -8.38 13.15 -0.75
CA PRO A 79 -9.69 12.90 -0.17
C PRO A 79 -9.59 11.99 1.06
N VAL A 80 -10.30 12.33 2.13
CA VAL A 80 -10.14 11.69 3.45
C VAL A 80 -10.39 10.18 3.41
N ASP A 81 -11.43 9.76 2.67
CA ASP A 81 -11.84 8.36 2.57
C ASP A 81 -10.81 7.52 1.82
N LEU A 82 -10.36 8.05 0.68
CA LEU A 82 -9.34 7.42 -0.14
C LEU A 82 -8.01 7.32 0.59
N THR A 83 -7.64 8.39 1.29
CA THR A 83 -6.43 8.43 2.11
C THR A 83 -6.50 7.41 3.24
N GLY A 84 -7.64 7.29 3.92
CA GLY A 84 -7.85 6.31 4.98
C GLY A 84 -7.67 4.87 4.49
N VAL A 85 -8.37 4.51 3.42
CA VAL A 85 -8.28 3.17 2.83
C VAL A 85 -6.87 2.86 2.32
N SER A 86 -6.20 3.82 1.67
CA SER A 86 -4.82 3.66 1.23
C SER A 86 -3.85 3.45 2.40
N VAL A 87 -4.04 4.13 3.53
CA VAL A 87 -3.24 3.90 4.74
C VAL A 87 -3.46 2.48 5.28
N SER A 88 -4.70 2.01 5.36
CA SER A 88 -5.00 0.62 5.78
C SER A 88 -4.36 -0.41 4.85
N VAL A 89 -4.36 -0.16 3.53
CA VAL A 89 -3.64 -1.02 2.56
C VAL A 89 -2.14 -1.07 2.87
N LEU A 90 -1.51 0.08 3.12
CA LEU A 90 -0.08 0.12 3.43
C LEU A 90 0.25 -0.56 4.76
N GLU A 91 -0.63 -0.48 5.75
CA GLU A 91 -0.46 -1.19 7.02
C GLU A 91 -0.39 -2.71 6.81
N LEU A 92 -1.32 -3.28 6.02
CA LEU A 92 -1.32 -4.71 5.69
C LEU A 92 -0.02 -5.13 5.01
N VAL A 93 0.43 -4.35 4.02
CA VAL A 93 1.68 -4.63 3.29
C VAL A 93 2.90 -4.55 4.20
N ILE A 94 2.97 -3.54 5.08
CA ILE A 94 4.06 -3.43 6.07
C ILE A 94 4.06 -4.64 7.00
N CYS A 95 2.90 -5.03 7.52
CA CYS A 95 2.79 -6.16 8.45
C CYS A 95 3.11 -7.49 7.77
N ALA A 96 2.66 -7.68 6.52
CA ALA A 96 3.01 -8.83 5.71
C ALA A 96 4.54 -8.90 5.44
N HIS A 97 5.17 -7.76 5.18
CA HIS A 97 6.62 -7.68 4.92
C HIS A 97 7.47 -7.90 6.17
N THR A 98 7.04 -7.37 7.32
CA THR A 98 7.85 -7.32 8.55
C THR A 98 7.51 -8.40 9.56
N GLY A 99 6.34 -9.04 9.45
CA GLY A 99 5.80 -9.93 10.48
C GLY A 99 5.24 -9.21 11.71
N ALA A 100 5.16 -7.88 11.70
CA ALA A 100 4.55 -7.11 12.78
C ALA A 100 3.04 -7.39 12.87
N SER A 101 2.47 -7.27 14.07
CA SER A 101 1.02 -7.46 14.30
C SER A 101 0.19 -6.22 14.01
N ALA A 102 0.82 -5.06 13.89
CA ALA A 102 0.22 -3.77 13.52
C ALA A 102 1.34 -2.84 13.05
N ALA A 103 1.00 -1.85 12.23
CA ALA A 103 1.93 -0.81 11.81
C ALA A 103 1.19 0.50 11.57
N GLU A 104 1.79 1.63 11.94
CA GLU A 104 1.31 2.93 11.52
C GLU A 104 2.15 3.39 10.31
N PRO A 105 1.63 3.33 9.07
CA PRO A 105 2.42 3.61 7.88
C PRO A 105 3.07 4.99 7.90
N ARG A 106 2.41 6.01 8.46
CA ARG A 106 2.93 7.38 8.48
C ARG A 106 3.99 7.64 9.55
N LEU A 107 4.22 6.67 10.44
CA LEU A 107 5.35 6.65 11.37
C LEU A 107 6.46 5.72 10.87
N TRP A 108 6.11 4.74 10.03
CA TRP A 108 7.04 3.76 9.51
C TRP A 108 8.17 4.36 8.68
N ASP A 109 7.88 5.39 7.88
CA ASP A 109 8.87 6.09 7.05
C ASP A 109 9.77 7.04 7.85
N LYS A 110 9.39 7.39 9.08
CA LYS A 110 10.19 8.23 9.99
C LYS A 110 11.24 7.44 10.77
N VAL A 111 11.23 6.11 10.67
CA VAL A 111 12.20 5.26 11.36
C VAL A 111 13.61 5.52 10.78
N PRO A 112 14.63 5.77 11.63
CA PRO A 112 16.00 5.99 11.15
C PRO A 112 16.50 4.84 10.29
N GLY A 113 17.16 5.17 9.16
CA GLY A 113 17.68 4.19 8.21
C GLY A 113 16.68 3.72 7.15
N ARG A 114 15.45 4.25 7.14
CA ARG A 114 14.56 4.12 5.98
C ARG A 114 15.14 4.81 4.77
N THR A 115 14.82 4.28 3.59
CA THR A 115 15.27 4.82 2.31
C THR A 115 14.07 5.14 1.42
N VAL A 116 14.26 6.09 0.51
CA VAL A 116 13.27 6.42 -0.51
C VAL A 116 12.87 5.19 -1.33
N ASP A 117 13.80 4.30 -1.65
CA ASP A 117 13.52 3.06 -2.39
C ASP A 117 12.57 2.13 -1.64
N GLN A 118 12.70 2.05 -0.30
CA GLN A 118 11.79 1.28 0.53
C GLN A 118 10.39 1.90 0.56
N VAL A 119 10.29 3.24 0.61
CA VAL A 119 9.00 3.94 0.54
C VAL A 119 8.35 3.75 -0.84
N ARG A 120 9.13 3.85 -1.92
CA ARG A 120 8.67 3.57 -3.30
C ARG A 120 8.16 2.14 -3.43
N ALA A 121 8.94 1.16 -2.96
CA ALA A 121 8.56 -0.24 -3.01
C ALA A 121 7.27 -0.51 -2.22
N LEU A 122 7.09 0.14 -1.06
CA LEU A 122 5.87 0.06 -0.27
C LEU A 122 4.65 0.63 -1.03
N LEU A 123 4.76 1.81 -1.64
CA LEU A 123 3.67 2.41 -2.43
C LEU A 123 3.29 1.53 -3.64
N LEU A 124 4.28 0.98 -4.34
CA LEU A 124 4.07 0.06 -5.46
C LEU A 124 3.38 -1.23 -5.00
N ALA A 125 3.83 -1.84 -3.92
CA ALA A 125 3.23 -3.05 -3.36
C ALA A 125 1.78 -2.79 -2.89
N GLY A 126 1.52 -1.64 -2.26
CA GLY A 126 0.16 -1.23 -1.89
C GLY A 126 -0.75 -1.03 -3.10
N ALA A 127 -0.25 -0.40 -4.18
CA ALA A 127 -1.02 -0.22 -5.39
C ALA A 127 -1.33 -1.57 -6.07
N ALA A 128 -0.35 -2.47 -6.14
CA ALA A 128 -0.53 -3.83 -6.66
C ALA A 128 -1.54 -4.62 -5.82
N TYR A 129 -1.45 -4.54 -4.49
CA TYR A 129 -2.41 -5.15 -3.57
C TYR A 129 -3.83 -4.67 -3.85
N ALA A 130 -4.03 -3.34 -3.85
CA ALA A 130 -5.34 -2.75 -3.99
C ALA A 130 -6.00 -3.12 -5.32
N ARG A 131 -5.24 -3.18 -6.43
CA ARG A 131 -5.77 -3.68 -7.71
C ARG A 131 -6.20 -5.13 -7.66
N ARG A 132 -5.42 -5.96 -6.98
CA ARG A 132 -5.56 -7.41 -7.04
C ARG A 132 -6.69 -7.92 -6.15
N TYR A 133 -6.83 -7.33 -4.97
CA TYR A 133 -7.71 -7.81 -3.90
C TYR A 133 -8.81 -6.82 -3.53
N GLY A 134 -8.68 -5.55 -3.91
CA GLY A 134 -9.71 -4.56 -3.65
C GLY A 134 -10.97 -4.78 -4.49
N PRO A 135 -12.13 -4.25 -4.05
CA PRO A 135 -13.40 -4.44 -4.72
C PRO A 135 -13.39 -3.75 -6.09
N THR A 136 -13.97 -4.43 -7.08
CA THR A 136 -14.04 -3.97 -8.48
C THR A 136 -15.19 -3.00 -8.73
N ASP A 137 -16.27 -3.12 -7.95
CA ASP A 137 -17.41 -2.21 -7.98
C ASP A 137 -17.53 -1.51 -6.61
N ALA A 138 -17.76 -0.20 -6.64
CA ALA A 138 -18.04 0.59 -5.43
C ALA A 138 -19.36 0.17 -4.76
N ALA A 139 -20.16 -0.71 -5.38
CA ALA A 139 -21.41 -1.18 -4.81
C ALA A 139 -21.77 -2.56 -5.35
N ARG A 140 -21.88 -3.54 -4.44
CA ARG A 140 -22.99 -4.50 -4.37
C ARG A 140 -22.82 -5.40 -3.15
N HIS A 141 -23.37 -4.97 -2.01
CA HIS A 141 -24.09 -5.82 -1.06
C HIS A 141 -25.13 -4.97 -0.32
#